data_AF-I0JX54-F1
#
_entry.id   AF-I0JX54-F1
#
_cell.length_a   1.000
_cell.length_b   1.000
_cell.length_c   1.000
_cell.angle_alpha   90.00
_cell.angle_beta   90.00
_cell.angle_gamma   90.00
#
_symmetry.space_group_name_H-M   'P 1'
#
loop_
_entity.id
_entity.type
_entity.pdbx_description
1 polymer ?
#
loop_
_entity_poly.entity_id
_entity_poly.type
_entity_poly.pdbx_seq_one_letter_code
_entity_poly.pdbx_strand_id
1 'polypeptide(L)'
;MHANIVAVTQLILEQMPESCRFNKEDGEKLLSLRPYLYPLEDKLVKGFYDLLYNHPPTASIFDPTERENREWTLRNWWRRTLDGPFDLQYWTWQAAVGIIHIRRKVKNPMMIGMWGWILNFIGKEISNYLSYNEFLSATEVLHRLAATAQALTAESYLHHYLIALSQATGTETQLLDRLVLIELDQIQEFLSQRR
;
A
#
# COMPACT_ATOMS: atom_id res chain seq x y z
N MET A 1 -14.65 14.82 6.53
CA MET A 1 -13.48 14.25 5.82
C MET A 1 -12.62 13.40 6.77
N HIS A 2 -12.03 13.96 7.85
CA HIS A 2 -11.23 13.18 8.81
C HIS A 2 -11.96 12.04 9.53
N ALA A 3 -13.23 12.22 9.90
CA ALA A 3 -14.02 11.15 10.53
C ALA A 3 -14.34 9.98 9.59
N ASN A 4 -14.28 10.20 8.26
CA ASN A 4 -14.62 9.19 7.26
C ASN A 4 -13.44 8.22 7.03
N ILE A 5 -12.20 8.73 6.91
CA ILE A 5 -11.03 7.88 6.64
C ILE A 5 -10.72 6.90 7.79
N VAL A 6 -10.94 7.28 9.05
CA VAL A 6 -10.74 6.40 10.21
C VAL A 6 -11.72 5.22 10.14
N ALA A 7 -13.00 5.50 9.90
CA ALA A 7 -14.03 4.46 9.78
C ALA A 7 -13.74 3.51 8.61
N VAL A 8 -13.36 4.06 7.45
CA VAL A 8 -12.96 3.27 6.28
C VAL A 8 -11.75 2.39 6.57
N THR A 9 -10.73 2.94 7.25
CA THR A 9 -9.54 2.17 7.66
C THR A 9 -9.94 0.98 8.53
N GLN A 10 -10.79 1.21 9.54
CA GLN A 10 -11.25 0.17 10.44
C GLN A 10 -12.02 -0.93 9.69
N LEU A 11 -12.94 -0.55 8.80
CA LEU A 11 -13.72 -1.48 7.98
C LEU A 11 -12.82 -2.34 7.07
N ILE A 12 -11.81 -1.74 6.44
CA ILE A 12 -10.84 -2.47 5.60
C ILE A 12 -10.08 -3.50 6.44
N LEU A 13 -9.61 -3.09 7.62
CA LEU A 13 -8.88 -3.98 8.53
C LEU A 13 -9.75 -5.14 9.04
N GLU A 14 -11.05 -4.93 9.26
CA GLU A 14 -12.01 -5.96 9.69
C GLU A 14 -12.34 -6.98 8.59
N GLN A 15 -12.25 -6.58 7.32
CA GLN A 15 -12.45 -7.49 6.18
C GLN A 15 -11.26 -8.43 5.94
N MET A 16 -10.07 -8.06 6.44
CA MET A 16 -8.88 -8.90 6.33
C MET A 16 -8.87 -9.98 7.43
N PRO A 17 -8.64 -11.27 7.11
CA PRO A 17 -8.42 -12.28 8.13
C PRO A 17 -7.28 -11.87 9.07
N GLU A 18 -7.50 -12.02 10.39
CA GLU A 18 -6.55 -11.54 11.39
C GLU A 18 -5.14 -12.14 11.24
N SER A 19 -5.04 -13.41 10.85
CA SER A 19 -3.77 -14.10 10.58
C SER A 19 -3.08 -13.64 9.28
N CYS A 20 -3.78 -12.92 8.40
CA CYS A 20 -3.27 -12.44 7.12
C CYS A 20 -2.92 -10.94 7.14
N ARG A 21 -3.26 -10.21 8.20
CA ARG A 21 -2.97 -8.78 8.36
C ARG A 21 -1.95 -8.52 9.46
N PHE A 22 -1.29 -7.37 9.39
CA PHE A 22 -0.31 -6.96 10.38
C PHE A 22 -0.96 -6.77 11.75
N ASN A 23 -0.39 -7.40 12.76
CA ASN A 23 -0.92 -7.37 14.12
C ASN A 23 0.12 -6.82 15.12
N LYS A 24 -0.19 -6.92 16.41
CA LYS A 24 0.68 -6.41 17.48
C LYS A 24 2.03 -7.16 17.56
N GLU A 25 2.01 -8.49 17.44
CA GLU A 25 3.22 -9.32 17.49
C GLU A 25 4.14 -9.03 16.30
N ASP A 26 3.54 -8.80 15.12
CA ASP A 26 4.25 -8.34 13.94
C ASP A 26 4.96 -6.99 14.20
N GLY A 27 4.30 -6.09 14.93
CA GLY A 27 4.87 -4.81 15.36
C GLY A 27 6.11 -4.98 16.23
N GLU A 28 6.03 -5.84 17.24
CA GLU A 28 7.17 -6.15 18.13
C GLU A 28 8.33 -6.77 17.34
N LYS A 29 8.02 -7.70 16.42
CA LYS A 29 9.02 -8.31 15.54
C LYS A 29 9.64 -7.29 14.60
N LEU A 30 8.86 -6.41 13.97
CA LEU A 30 9.38 -5.35 13.09
C LEU A 30 10.31 -4.40 13.86
N LEU A 31 9.96 -4.03 15.09
CA LEU A 31 10.83 -3.22 15.97
C LEU A 31 12.15 -3.93 16.28
N SER A 32 12.15 -5.26 16.42
CA SER A 32 13.37 -6.05 16.62
C SER A 32 14.27 -6.10 15.37
N LEU A 33 13.69 -5.91 14.17
CA LEU A 33 14.44 -5.90 12.90
C LEU A 33 15.08 -4.55 12.59
N ARG A 34 14.77 -3.49 13.34
CA ARG A 34 15.31 -2.14 13.15
C ARG A 34 16.83 -2.07 12.94
N PRO A 35 17.68 -2.78 13.73
CA PRO A 35 19.13 -2.73 13.52
C PRO A 35 19.58 -3.18 12.13
N TYR A 36 18.80 -4.05 11.48
CA TYR A 36 19.07 -4.54 10.12
C TYR A 36 18.40 -3.67 9.05
N LEU A 37 17.23 -3.10 9.34
CA LEU A 37 16.44 -2.34 8.37
C LEU A 37 16.85 -0.86 8.26
N TYR A 38 17.17 -0.20 9.38
CA TYR A 38 17.57 1.21 9.40
C TYR A 38 18.76 1.53 8.48
N PRO A 39 19.87 0.77 8.52
CA PRO A 39 21.02 1.02 7.65
C PRO A 39 20.72 0.90 6.14
N LEU A 40 19.59 0.31 5.76
CA LEU A 40 19.20 0.14 4.37
C LEU A 40 18.56 1.40 3.77
N GLU A 41 18.23 2.42 4.57
CA GLU A 41 17.45 3.59 4.15
C GLU A 41 18.01 4.25 2.88
N ASP A 42 19.31 4.56 2.84
CA ASP A 42 19.93 5.23 1.69
C ASP A 42 19.83 4.40 0.41
N LYS A 43 20.12 3.10 0.51
CA LYS A 43 20.06 2.18 -0.62
C LYS A 43 18.61 1.97 -1.09
N LEU A 44 17.68 1.82 -0.16
CA LEU A 44 16.26 1.62 -0.43
C LEU A 44 15.69 2.83 -1.17
N VAL A 45 15.92 4.03 -0.65
CA VAL A 45 15.37 5.26 -1.21
C VAL A 45 15.93 5.52 -2.59
N LYS A 46 17.25 5.40 -2.76
CA LYS A 46 17.89 5.56 -4.05
C LYS A 46 17.38 4.54 -5.06
N GLY A 47 17.38 3.24 -4.71
CA GLY A 47 16.94 2.17 -5.59
C GLY A 47 15.48 2.28 -6.00
N PHE A 48 14.62 2.71 -5.07
CA PHE A 48 13.20 2.93 -5.31
C PHE A 48 12.98 4.03 -6.37
N TYR A 49 13.60 5.19 -6.20
CA TYR A 49 13.44 6.30 -7.15
C TYR A 49 14.18 6.06 -8.46
N ASP A 50 15.32 5.37 -8.45
CA ASP A 50 15.96 4.95 -9.70
C ASP A 50 15.01 4.08 -10.55
N LEU A 51 14.29 3.14 -9.94
CA LEU A 51 13.33 2.30 -10.64
C LEU A 51 12.17 3.15 -11.23
N LEU A 52 11.62 4.07 -10.42
CA LEU A 52 10.50 4.91 -10.83
C LEU A 52 10.86 5.85 -11.98
N TYR A 53 12.02 6.49 -11.94
CA TYR A 53 12.48 7.41 -12.99
C TYR A 53 12.94 6.67 -14.26
N ASN A 54 13.36 5.41 -14.16
CA ASN A 54 13.76 4.60 -15.31
C ASN A 54 12.61 3.87 -16.02
N HIS A 55 11.40 3.87 -15.45
CA HIS A 55 10.23 3.24 -16.05
C HIS A 55 9.26 4.31 -16.59
N PRO A 56 9.02 4.42 -17.92
CA PRO A 56 8.33 5.57 -18.50
C PRO A 56 6.95 5.91 -17.90
N PRO A 57 6.05 4.92 -17.64
CA PRO A 57 4.77 5.20 -17.00
C PRO A 57 4.89 5.88 -15.64
N THR A 58 5.83 5.46 -14.79
CA THR A 58 6.04 6.08 -13.47
C THR A 58 6.84 7.37 -13.56
N ALA A 59 7.84 7.45 -14.45
CA ALA A 59 8.64 8.64 -14.67
C ALA A 59 7.77 9.84 -15.10
N SER A 60 6.75 9.59 -15.93
CA SER A 60 5.82 10.62 -16.41
C SER A 60 4.99 11.32 -15.32
N ILE A 61 4.99 10.80 -14.09
CA ILE A 61 4.29 11.37 -12.94
C ILE A 61 5.13 12.45 -12.25
N PHE A 62 6.43 12.46 -12.49
CA PHE A 62 7.38 13.30 -11.78
C PHE A 62 7.74 14.56 -12.56
N ASP A 63 7.92 15.65 -11.82
CA ASP A 63 8.67 16.81 -12.30
C ASP A 63 10.18 16.57 -12.09
N PRO A 64 11.07 16.96 -13.02
CA PRO A 64 12.52 16.75 -12.84
C PRO A 64 13.10 17.37 -11.55
N THR A 65 12.47 18.41 -11.00
CA THR A 65 12.98 19.16 -9.84
C THR A 65 12.57 18.57 -8.49
N GLU A 66 11.62 17.63 -8.45
CA GLU A 66 11.06 17.20 -7.18
C GLU A 66 11.73 15.98 -6.56
N ARG A 67 12.68 15.33 -7.27
CA ARG A 67 13.28 14.06 -6.85
C ARG A 67 13.77 14.07 -5.41
N GLU A 68 14.54 15.08 -5.03
CA GLU A 68 15.09 15.21 -3.67
C GLU A 68 13.99 15.26 -2.61
N ASN A 69 12.95 16.07 -2.84
CA ASN A 69 11.80 16.17 -1.93
C ASN A 69 11.02 14.84 -1.82
N ARG A 70 10.92 14.10 -2.93
CA ARG A 70 10.25 12.79 -2.97
C ARG A 70 11.07 11.72 -2.23
N GLU A 71 12.39 11.70 -2.42
CA GLU A 71 13.31 10.85 -1.68
C GLU A 71 13.21 11.11 -0.17
N TRP A 72 13.18 12.37 0.26
CA TRP A 72 13.00 12.72 1.67
C TRP A 72 11.64 12.27 2.24
N THR A 73 10.57 12.38 1.44
CA THR A 73 9.24 11.88 1.82
C THR A 73 9.27 10.37 2.09
N LEU A 74 9.95 9.59 1.24
CA LEU A 74 10.09 8.15 1.43
C LEU A 74 10.94 7.80 2.66
N ARG A 75 12.01 8.55 2.93
CA ARG A 75 12.82 8.39 4.15
C ARG A 75 11.98 8.54 5.41
N ASN A 76 11.16 9.58 5.48
CA ASN A 76 10.29 9.77 6.64
C ASN A 76 9.24 8.68 6.77
N TRP A 77 8.66 8.24 5.64
CA TRP A 77 7.74 7.11 5.65
C TRP A 77 8.42 5.84 6.15
N TRP A 78 9.66 5.57 5.71
CA TRP A 78 10.48 4.44 6.15
C TRP A 78 10.73 4.47 7.65
N ARG A 79 11.25 5.58 8.18
CA ARG A 79 11.51 5.76 9.62
C ARG A 79 10.24 5.61 10.46
N ARG A 80 9.15 6.28 10.07
CA ARG A 80 7.87 6.17 10.78
C ARG A 80 7.32 4.74 10.79
N THR A 81 7.53 4.00 9.71
CA THR A 81 7.15 2.59 9.58
C THR A 81 8.03 1.69 10.45
N LEU A 82 9.31 1.99 10.58
CA LEU A 82 10.22 1.22 11.43
C LEU A 82 10.06 1.52 12.93
N ASP A 83 9.64 2.73 13.29
CA ASP A 83 9.56 3.15 14.70
C ASP A 83 8.22 2.86 15.37
N GLY A 84 7.14 2.67 14.59
CA GLY A 84 5.80 2.60 15.15
C GLY A 84 5.38 3.91 15.85
N PRO A 85 4.40 3.87 16.77
CA PRO A 85 3.54 2.72 17.10
C PRO A 85 2.67 2.31 15.90
N PHE A 86 2.16 1.07 15.93
CA PHE A 86 1.32 0.43 14.88
C PHE A 86 -0.16 0.39 15.29
N ASP A 87 -0.66 1.50 15.78
CA ASP A 87 -2.05 1.67 16.20
C ASP A 87 -2.97 2.06 15.03
N LEU A 88 -4.25 2.28 15.31
CA LEU A 88 -5.22 2.73 14.29
C LEU A 88 -4.82 4.07 13.66
N GLN A 89 -4.11 4.94 14.39
CA GLN A 89 -3.62 6.21 13.85
C GLN A 89 -2.57 5.98 12.77
N TYR A 90 -1.64 5.04 12.99
CA TYR A 90 -0.68 4.62 11.97
C TYR A 90 -1.36 4.04 10.72
N TRP A 91 -2.35 3.16 10.90
CA TRP A 91 -3.05 2.57 9.75
C TRP A 91 -3.92 3.58 9.00
N THR A 92 -4.54 4.52 9.71
CA THR A 92 -5.26 5.63 9.09
C THR A 92 -4.28 6.53 8.31
N TRP A 93 -3.07 6.74 8.83
CA TRP A 93 -2.01 7.44 8.10
C TRP A 93 -1.58 6.67 6.84
N GLN A 94 -1.43 5.34 6.89
CA GLN A 94 -1.15 4.53 5.68
C GLN A 94 -2.28 4.62 4.65
N ALA A 95 -3.55 4.59 5.07
CA ALA A 95 -4.69 4.82 4.18
C ALA A 95 -4.62 6.22 3.52
N ALA A 96 -4.27 7.25 4.31
CA ALA A 96 -4.10 8.61 3.80
C ALA A 96 -2.94 8.73 2.81
N VAL A 97 -1.81 8.06 3.09
CA VAL A 97 -0.69 7.94 2.15
C VAL A 97 -1.19 7.38 0.83
N GLY A 98 -1.98 6.30 0.84
CA GLY A 98 -2.65 5.78 -0.34
C GLY A 98 -3.45 6.86 -1.09
N ILE A 99 -4.37 7.55 -0.42
CA ILE A 99 -5.23 8.57 -1.06
C ILE A 99 -4.42 9.71 -1.70
N ILE A 100 -3.30 10.13 -1.09
CA ILE A 100 -2.44 11.19 -1.64
C ILE A 100 -1.87 10.79 -3.02
N HIS A 101 -1.62 9.50 -3.25
CA HIS A 101 -1.14 8.99 -4.53
C HIS A 101 -2.18 9.14 -5.65
N ILE A 102 -3.48 9.18 -5.34
CA ILE A 102 -4.57 9.45 -6.31
C ILE A 102 -4.36 10.82 -6.97
N ARG A 103 -4.07 11.85 -6.17
CA ARG A 103 -3.85 13.23 -6.66
C ARG A 103 -2.70 13.28 -7.67
N ARG A 104 -1.72 12.40 -7.53
CA ARG A 104 -0.54 12.28 -8.41
C ARG A 104 -0.77 11.32 -9.58
N LYS A 105 -1.99 10.80 -9.76
CA LYS A 105 -2.35 9.82 -10.80
C LYS A 105 -1.59 8.49 -10.71
N VAL A 106 -0.96 8.21 -9.57
CA VAL A 106 -0.33 6.91 -9.31
C VAL A 106 -1.45 5.86 -9.20
N LYS A 107 -1.27 4.72 -9.87
CA LYS A 107 -2.27 3.65 -9.95
C LYS A 107 -1.88 2.47 -9.07
N ASN A 108 -2.87 1.67 -8.64
CA ASN A 108 -2.65 0.49 -7.80
C ASN A 108 -1.57 -0.47 -8.34
N PRO A 109 -1.49 -0.78 -9.66
CA PRO A 109 -0.41 -1.62 -10.18
C PRO A 109 0.99 -1.06 -9.93
N MET A 110 1.18 0.27 -9.99
CA MET A 110 2.46 0.91 -9.69
C MET A 110 2.80 0.74 -8.21
N MET A 111 1.85 1.00 -7.30
CA MET A 111 2.04 0.85 -5.85
C MET A 111 2.34 -0.60 -5.47
N ILE A 112 1.59 -1.56 -6.02
CA ILE A 112 1.76 -2.99 -5.75
C ILE A 112 3.13 -3.46 -6.26
N GLY A 113 3.52 -3.05 -7.47
CA GLY A 113 4.84 -3.37 -8.03
C GLY A 113 5.99 -2.83 -7.17
N MET A 114 5.87 -1.59 -6.69
CA MET A 114 6.90 -1.00 -5.84
C MET A 114 7.00 -1.66 -4.46
N TRP A 115 5.87 -2.09 -3.88
CA TRP A 115 5.90 -2.93 -2.67
C TRP A 115 6.60 -4.27 -2.91
N GLY A 116 6.34 -4.93 -4.04
CA GLY A 116 7.06 -6.14 -4.43
C GLY A 116 8.56 -5.93 -4.54
N TRP A 117 8.98 -4.79 -5.10
CA TRP A 117 10.39 -4.41 -5.14
C TRP A 117 10.98 -4.18 -3.73
N ILE A 118 10.27 -3.45 -2.85
CA ILE A 118 10.71 -3.21 -1.47
C ILE A 118 10.92 -4.54 -0.73
N LEU A 119 9.97 -5.47 -0.81
CA LEU A 119 10.05 -6.77 -0.15
C LEU A 119 11.24 -7.59 -0.66
N ASN A 120 11.43 -7.64 -1.98
CA ASN A 120 12.57 -8.36 -2.58
C ASN A 120 13.91 -7.75 -2.19
N PHE A 121 14.00 -6.41 -2.18
CA PHE A 121 15.20 -5.69 -1.76
C PHE A 121 15.52 -5.97 -0.29
N ILE A 122 14.55 -5.79 0.61
CA ILE A 122 14.75 -6.03 2.04
C ILE A 122 15.13 -7.49 2.28
N GLY A 123 14.39 -8.44 1.69
CA GLY A 123 14.65 -9.87 1.84
C GLY A 123 16.08 -10.24 1.46
N LYS A 124 16.58 -9.74 0.32
CA LYS A 124 17.96 -9.95 -0.11
C LYS A 124 19.00 -9.34 0.83
N GLU A 125 18.75 -8.16 1.38
CA GLU A 125 19.72 -7.51 2.28
C GLU A 125 19.74 -8.22 3.65
N ILE A 126 18.58 -8.54 4.24
CA ILE A 126 18.50 -9.12 5.59
C ILE A 126 18.91 -10.60 5.63
N SER A 127 18.81 -11.34 4.51
CA SER A 127 19.25 -12.74 4.44
C SER A 127 20.74 -12.93 4.70
N ASN A 128 21.54 -11.85 4.59
CA ASN A 128 22.97 -11.89 4.89
C ASN A 128 23.27 -11.86 6.40
N TYR A 129 22.30 -11.51 7.23
CA TYR A 129 22.48 -11.28 8.66
C TYR A 129 21.66 -12.23 9.55
N LEU A 130 20.56 -12.77 9.02
CA LEU A 130 19.62 -13.60 9.77
C LEU A 130 19.83 -15.09 9.49
N SER A 131 19.61 -15.93 10.50
CA SER A 131 19.46 -17.37 10.27
C SER A 131 18.22 -17.66 9.44
N TYR A 132 18.11 -18.86 8.85
CA TYR A 132 16.98 -19.24 8.02
C TYR A 132 15.61 -19.05 8.72
N ASN A 133 15.49 -19.47 9.98
CA ASN A 133 14.23 -19.35 10.73
C ASN A 133 13.90 -17.88 11.06
N GLU A 134 14.92 -17.07 11.38
CA GLU A 134 14.73 -15.63 11.62
C GLU A 134 14.34 -14.90 10.33
N PHE A 135 14.95 -15.29 9.20
CA PHE A 135 14.63 -14.77 7.88
C PHE A 135 13.20 -15.08 7.46
N LEU A 136 12.74 -16.33 7.64
CA LEU A 136 11.35 -16.70 7.37
C LEU A 136 10.38 -15.86 8.20
N SER A 137 10.60 -15.80 9.52
CA SER A 137 9.77 -15.01 10.43
C SER A 137 9.78 -13.51 10.07
N ALA A 138 10.94 -12.94 9.71
CA ALA A 138 11.04 -11.56 9.28
C ALA A 138 10.27 -11.30 7.97
N THR A 139 10.37 -12.22 7.02
CA THR A 139 9.69 -12.13 5.72
C THR A 139 8.17 -12.17 5.90
N GLU A 140 7.64 -13.08 6.73
CA GLU A 140 6.21 -13.15 7.02
C GLU A 140 5.65 -11.82 7.57
N VAL A 141 6.37 -11.19 8.52
CA VAL A 141 5.99 -9.90 9.09
C VAL A 141 5.98 -8.79 8.04
N LEU A 142 7.03 -8.73 7.21
CA LEU A 142 7.13 -7.74 6.13
C LEU A 142 6.03 -7.94 5.08
N HIS A 143 5.68 -9.18 4.76
CA HIS A 143 4.57 -9.50 3.86
C HIS A 143 3.22 -9.10 4.44
N ARG A 144 2.95 -9.36 5.73
CA ARG A 144 1.72 -8.89 6.39
C ARG A 144 1.64 -7.35 6.45
N LEU A 145 2.77 -6.67 6.69
CA LEU A 145 2.86 -5.21 6.61
C LEU A 145 2.46 -4.70 5.22
N ALA A 146 3.09 -5.25 4.18
CA ALA A 146 2.82 -4.88 2.79
C ALA A 146 1.37 -5.16 2.40
N ALA A 147 0.86 -6.36 2.70
CA ALA A 147 -0.52 -6.74 2.40
C ALA A 147 -1.53 -5.79 3.06
N THR A 148 -1.31 -5.43 4.33
CA THR A 148 -2.16 -4.49 5.07
C THR A 148 -2.13 -3.09 4.45
N ALA A 149 -0.93 -2.56 4.16
CA ALA A 149 -0.79 -1.25 3.54
C ALA A 149 -1.35 -1.20 2.10
N GLN A 150 -1.20 -2.28 1.34
CA GLN A 150 -1.74 -2.42 -0.02
C GLN A 150 -3.26 -2.50 -0.01
N ALA A 151 -3.87 -3.27 0.90
CA ALA A 151 -5.32 -3.34 1.06
C ALA A 151 -5.90 -1.96 1.41
N LEU A 152 -5.29 -1.28 2.40
CA LEU A 152 -5.68 0.08 2.78
C LEU A 152 -5.58 1.05 1.60
N THR A 153 -4.51 0.97 0.82
CA THR A 153 -4.34 1.82 -0.37
C THR A 153 -5.42 1.52 -1.41
N ALA A 154 -5.56 0.25 -1.82
CA ALA A 154 -6.43 -0.14 -2.92
C ALA A 154 -7.92 0.14 -2.61
N GLU A 155 -8.36 -0.19 -1.41
CA GLU A 155 -9.76 -0.01 -1.02
C GLU A 155 -10.08 1.45 -0.73
N SER A 156 -9.13 2.21 -0.14
CA SER A 156 -9.31 3.66 0.01
C SER A 156 -9.41 4.36 -1.34
N TYR A 157 -8.69 3.90 -2.37
CA TYR A 157 -8.84 4.40 -3.73
C TYR A 157 -10.28 4.21 -4.23
N LEU A 158 -10.77 2.97 -4.24
CA LEU A 158 -12.11 2.66 -4.75
C LEU A 158 -13.19 3.43 -3.99
N HIS A 159 -13.13 3.38 -2.66
CA HIS A 159 -14.08 4.06 -1.78
C HIS A 159 -14.19 5.56 -2.08
N HIS A 160 -13.06 6.26 -2.24
CA HIS A 160 -13.07 7.70 -2.50
C HIS A 160 -13.54 8.05 -3.92
N TYR A 161 -13.27 7.20 -4.92
CA TYR A 161 -13.84 7.38 -6.26
C TYR A 161 -15.36 7.23 -6.24
N LEU A 162 -15.90 6.21 -5.54
CA LEU A 162 -17.34 5.99 -5.43
C LEU A 162 -18.05 7.12 -4.68
N ILE A 163 -17.46 7.60 -3.58
CA ILE A 163 -18.00 8.76 -2.86
C ILE A 163 -18.00 10.00 -3.75
N ALA A 164 -16.89 10.29 -4.43
CA ALA A 164 -16.79 11.47 -5.30
C ALA A 164 -17.80 11.41 -6.44
N LEU A 165 -17.99 10.23 -7.05
CA LEU A 165 -19.00 10.03 -8.09
C LEU A 165 -20.41 10.22 -7.55
N SER A 166 -20.74 9.55 -6.43
CA SER A 166 -22.04 9.67 -5.75
C SER A 166 -22.40 11.12 -5.44
N GLN A 167 -21.44 11.89 -4.91
CA GLN A 167 -21.64 13.32 -4.60
C GLN A 167 -21.79 14.18 -5.85
N ALA A 168 -21.06 13.88 -6.92
CA ALA A 168 -21.10 14.65 -8.16
C ALA A 168 -22.40 14.41 -8.95
N THR A 169 -22.97 13.20 -8.89
CA THR A 169 -24.15 12.82 -9.67
C THR A 169 -25.45 12.80 -8.86
N GLY A 170 -25.37 12.87 -7.53
CA GLY A 170 -26.51 12.65 -6.63
C GLY A 170 -26.96 11.18 -6.58
N THR A 171 -26.18 10.26 -7.15
CA THR A 171 -26.49 8.83 -7.16
C THR A 171 -26.13 8.20 -5.83
N GLU A 172 -27.04 7.45 -5.21
CA GLU A 172 -26.74 6.68 -4.01
C GLU A 172 -25.71 5.58 -4.29
N THR A 173 -24.79 5.32 -3.36
CA THR A 173 -23.73 4.31 -3.54
C THR A 173 -24.27 2.91 -3.79
N GLN A 174 -25.42 2.56 -3.20
CA GLN A 174 -26.10 1.29 -3.42
C GLN A 174 -26.56 1.11 -4.88
N LEU A 175 -26.90 2.20 -5.56
CA LEU A 175 -27.24 2.14 -6.98
C LEU A 175 -25.97 1.96 -7.84
N LEU A 176 -24.86 2.57 -7.46
CA LEU A 176 -23.56 2.33 -8.11
C LEU A 176 -23.17 0.85 -8.02
N ASP A 177 -23.33 0.22 -6.85
CA ASP A 177 -23.05 -1.21 -6.67
C ASP A 177 -23.92 -2.09 -7.59
N ARG A 178 -25.21 -1.76 -7.72
CA ARG A 178 -26.12 -2.48 -8.64
C ARG A 178 -25.71 -2.33 -10.10
N LEU A 179 -25.27 -1.14 -10.51
CA LEU A 179 -24.78 -0.90 -11.87
C LEU A 179 -23.52 -1.74 -12.16
N VAL A 180 -22.61 -1.85 -11.20
CA VAL A 180 -21.43 -2.73 -11.32
C VAL A 180 -21.86 -4.18 -11.50
N LEU A 181 -22.85 -4.67 -10.73
CA LEU A 181 -23.33 -6.05 -10.86
C LEU A 181 -23.91 -6.33 -12.26
N ILE A 182 -24.69 -5.40 -12.82
CA ILE A 182 -25.23 -5.54 -14.18
C ILE A 182 -24.13 -5.65 -15.23
N GLU A 183 -23.09 -4.82 -15.13
CA GLU A 183 -21.93 -4.89 -16.04
C GLU A 183 -21.17 -6.22 -15.89
N LEU A 184 -21.03 -6.72 -14.65
CA LEU A 184 -20.37 -8.01 -14.40
C LEU A 184 -21.15 -9.20 -14.98
N ASP A 185 -22.49 -9.18 -14.89
CA ASP A 185 -23.34 -10.20 -15.51
C ASP A 185 -23.15 -10.24 -17.03
N GLN A 186 -23.07 -9.07 -17.68
CA GLN A 186 -22.81 -8.98 -19.13
C GLN A 186 -21.42 -9.52 -19.51
N ILE A 187 -20.39 -9.23 -18.71
CA ILE A 187 -19.04 -9.79 -18.92
C ILE A 187 -19.07 -11.31 -18.79
N GLN A 188 -19.78 -11.85 -17.79
CA GLN A 188 -19.88 -13.28 -17.57
C GLN A 188 -20.61 -13.99 -18.73
N GLU A 189 -21.70 -13.42 -19.24
CA GLU A 189 -22.41 -13.91 -20.43
C GLU A 189 -21.50 -13.94 -21.66
N PHE A 190 -20.73 -12.88 -21.89
CA PHE A 190 -19.79 -12.82 -23.00
C PHE A 190 -18.71 -13.92 -22.92
N LEU A 191 -18.18 -14.17 -21.71
CA LEU A 191 -17.16 -15.21 -21.50
C LEU A 191 -17.73 -16.63 -21.62
N SER A 192 -18.99 -16.86 -21.25
CA SER A 192 -19.63 -18.18 -21.34
C SER A 192 -19.99 -18.57 -22.77
N GLN A 193 -20.32 -17.60 -23.64
CA GLN A 193 -20.57 -17.82 -25.08
C GLN A 193 -19.30 -18.15 -25.88
N ARG A 194 -18.12 -17.94 -25.31
CA ARG A 194 -16.81 -18.23 -25.94
C ARG A 194 -16.19 -19.57 -25.50
N ARG A 195 -16.91 -20.37 -24.70
CA ARG A 195 -16.55 -21.74 -24.32
C ARG A 195 -17.36 -22.73 -25.13
#